data_AF-A0A420F1A1-F1
#
_entry.id   AF-A0A420F1A1-F1
#
_cell.length_a   1.000
_cell.length_b   1.000
_cell.length_c   1.000
_cell.angle_alpha   90.00
_cell.angle_beta   90.00
_cell.angle_gamma   90.00
#
_symmetry.space_group_name_H-M   'P 1'
#
loop_
_entity.id
_entity.type
_entity.pdbx_description
1 polymer ?
#
loop_
_entity_poly.entity_id
_entity_poly.type
_entity_poly.pdbx_seq_one_letter_code
_entity_poly.pdbx_strand_id
1 'polypeptide(L)'
;MSTTATIVTIAAALWVGFSAASVFLRATWVVGPLAEYGVPRSWWPWLGVAKAAGSVGLLVGLFVPVVGVLAAVGLVLYFVGAVVTVLRARSYGHVPFPLLYLAPVVAALALGFPG
;
A
#
# COMPACT_ATOMS: atom_id res chain seq x y z
N MET A 1 -19.84 7.75 6.62
CA MET A 1 -18.68 8.31 5.91
C MET A 1 -19.10 9.55 5.13
N SER A 2 -18.23 10.58 5.04
CA SER A 2 -18.46 11.73 4.15
C SER A 2 -18.11 11.39 2.70
N THR A 3 -18.65 12.15 1.73
CA THR A 3 -18.30 11.99 0.31
C THR A 3 -16.79 12.07 0.08
N THR A 4 -16.10 13.00 0.74
CA THR A 4 -14.64 13.13 0.70
C THR A 4 -13.95 11.84 1.17
N ALA A 5 -14.38 11.29 2.30
CA ALA A 5 -13.79 10.08 2.84
C ALA A 5 -13.98 8.87 1.92
N THR A 6 -15.14 8.74 1.28
CA THR A 6 -15.42 7.68 0.31
C THR A 6 -14.51 7.81 -0.91
N ILE A 7 -14.39 9.01 -1.49
CA ILE A 7 -13.52 9.27 -2.64
C ILE A 7 -12.06 8.97 -2.30
N VAL A 8 -11.57 9.45 -1.15
CA VAL A 8 -10.19 9.20 -0.69
C VAL A 8 -9.93 7.71 -0.50
N THR A 9 -10.88 6.98 0.09
CA THR A 9 -10.74 5.54 0.32
C THR A 9 -10.71 4.76 -0.98
N ILE A 10 -11.58 5.08 -1.94
CA ILE A 10 -11.59 4.44 -3.27
C ILE A 10 -10.29 4.76 -4.01
N ALA A 11 -9.87 6.03 -4.01
CA ALA A 11 -8.61 6.43 -4.66
C ALA A 11 -7.40 5.71 -4.05
N ALA A 12 -7.32 5.62 -2.73
CA ALA A 12 -6.27 4.89 -2.03
C ALA A 12 -6.28 3.39 -2.39
N ALA A 13 -7.46 2.77 -2.38
CA ALA A 13 -7.62 1.36 -2.73
C ALA A 13 -7.18 1.07 -4.17
N LEU A 14 -7.60 1.89 -5.14
CA LEU A 14 -7.21 1.75 -6.55
C LEU A 14 -5.71 1.97 -6.75
N TRP A 15 -5.13 2.98 -6.08
CA TRP A 15 -3.71 3.28 -6.16
C TRP A 15 -2.84 2.13 -5.61
N VAL A 16 -3.21 1.59 -4.45
CA VAL A 16 -2.55 0.42 -3.86
C VAL A 16 -2.78 -0.84 -4.71
N GLY A 17 -3.98 -1.01 -5.26
CA GLY A 17 -4.32 -2.13 -6.14
C GLY A 17 -3.50 -2.12 -7.43
N PHE A 18 -3.31 -0.95 -8.05
CA PHE A 18 -2.39 -0.77 -9.18
C PHE A 18 -0.95 -1.14 -8.81
N SER A 19 -0.50 -0.74 -7.61
CA SER A 19 0.82 -1.14 -7.10
C SER A 19 0.95 -2.65 -6.94
N ALA A 20 -0.09 -3.33 -6.43
CA ALA A 20 -0.12 -4.78 -6.28
C ALA A 20 -0.05 -5.49 -7.64
N ALA A 21 -0.89 -5.05 -8.59
CA ALA A 21 -0.91 -5.56 -9.96
C ALA A 21 0.46 -5.39 -10.63
N SER A 22 1.12 -4.24 -10.45
CA SER A 22 2.45 -3.98 -11.01
C SER A 22 3.52 -4.95 -10.48
N VAL A 23 3.42 -5.37 -9.21
CA VAL A 23 4.31 -6.40 -8.65
C VAL A 23 4.03 -7.77 -9.31
N PHE A 24 2.76 -8.15 -9.46
CA PHE A 24 2.39 -9.43 -10.08
C PHE A 24 2.74 -9.50 -11.57
N LEU A 25 2.57 -8.39 -12.29
CA LEU A 25 2.96 -8.25 -13.69
C LEU A 25 4.48 -8.10 -13.88
N ARG A 26 5.24 -8.08 -12.79
CA ARG A 26 6.70 -7.90 -12.78
C ARG A 26 7.13 -6.67 -13.57
N ALA A 27 6.38 -5.59 -13.44
CA ALA A 27 6.69 -4.34 -14.10
C ALA A 27 8.10 -3.87 -13.71
N THR A 28 8.95 -3.58 -14.70
CA THR A 28 10.38 -3.33 -14.50
C THR A 28 10.65 -2.16 -13.54
N TRP A 29 9.81 -1.13 -13.56
CA TRP A 29 9.87 0.01 -12.65
C TRP A 29 9.50 -0.32 -11.19
N VAL A 30 8.93 -1.50 -10.92
CA VAL A 30 8.64 -1.99 -9.56
C VAL A 30 9.65 -3.06 -9.14
N VAL A 31 9.90 -4.04 -10.00
CA VAL A 31 10.77 -5.17 -9.64
C VAL A 31 12.27 -4.85 -9.70
N GLY A 32 12.67 -3.89 -10.52
CA GLY A 32 14.04 -3.37 -10.57
C GLY A 32 14.47 -2.81 -9.21
N PRO A 33 13.74 -1.81 -8.68
CA PRO A 33 14.04 -1.28 -7.35
C PRO A 33 13.95 -2.32 -6.23
N LEU A 34 12.98 -3.26 -6.28
CA LEU A 34 12.92 -4.35 -5.29
C LEU A 34 14.19 -5.23 -5.31
N ALA A 35 14.75 -5.50 -6.48
CA ALA A 35 16.00 -6.22 -6.61
C ALA A 35 17.19 -5.40 -6.08
N GLU A 36 17.24 -4.09 -6.36
CA GLU A 36 18.26 -3.18 -5.84
C GLU A 36 18.26 -3.11 -4.31
N TYR A 37 17.08 -3.17 -3.68
CA TYR A 37 16.96 -3.20 -2.22
C TYR A 37 17.34 -4.55 -1.59
N GLY A 38 17.66 -5.56 -2.41
CA GLY A 38 17.98 -6.91 -1.95
C GLY A 38 16.76 -7.73 -1.53
N VAL A 39 15.53 -7.37 -1.95
CA VAL A 39 14.33 -8.15 -1.64
C VAL A 39 14.33 -9.43 -2.49
N PRO A 40 14.35 -10.63 -1.88
CA PRO A 40 14.39 -11.88 -2.64
C PRO A 40 13.16 -12.04 -3.53
N ARG A 41 13.34 -12.59 -4.74
CA ARG A 41 12.25 -12.78 -5.71
C ARG A 41 11.09 -13.63 -5.17
N SER A 42 11.38 -14.56 -4.25
CA SER A 42 10.37 -15.39 -3.59
C SER A 42 9.39 -14.58 -2.74
N TRP A 43 9.77 -13.37 -2.29
CA TRP A 43 8.91 -12.48 -1.53
C TRP A 43 7.98 -11.62 -2.39
N TRP A 44 8.28 -11.43 -3.68
CA TRP A 44 7.50 -10.52 -4.53
C TRP A 44 6.01 -10.92 -4.62
N PRO A 45 5.64 -12.21 -4.78
CA PRO A 45 4.23 -12.61 -4.76
C PRO A 45 3.54 -12.28 -3.44
N TRP A 46 4.22 -12.52 -2.31
CA TRP A 46 3.68 -12.24 -0.98
C TRP A 46 3.47 -10.74 -0.75
N LEU A 47 4.40 -9.91 -1.20
CA LEU A 47 4.27 -8.45 -1.17
C LEU A 47 3.09 -7.96 -2.03
N GLY A 48 2.92 -8.54 -3.22
CA GLY A 48 1.77 -8.28 -4.08
C GLY A 48 0.45 -8.68 -3.41
N VAL A 49 0.39 -9.87 -2.80
CA VAL A 49 -0.81 -10.37 -2.09
C VAL A 49 -1.15 -9.47 -0.91
N ALA A 50 -0.17 -9.04 -0.12
CA ALA A 50 -0.40 -8.14 1.02
C ALA A 50 -1.02 -6.80 0.56
N LYS A 51 -0.49 -6.20 -0.52
CA LYS A 51 -1.07 -4.98 -1.10
C LYS A 51 -2.47 -5.21 -1.66
N ALA A 52 -2.67 -6.31 -2.39
CA ALA A 52 -3.97 -6.65 -2.97
C ALA A 52 -5.02 -6.88 -1.88
N ALA A 53 -4.68 -7.62 -0.83
CA ALA A 53 -5.55 -7.86 0.32
C ALA A 53 -5.90 -6.55 1.03
N GLY A 54 -4.93 -5.66 1.24
CA GLY A 54 -5.19 -4.33 1.81
C GLY A 54 -6.08 -3.47 0.91
N SER A 55 -5.85 -3.46 -0.40
CA SER A 55 -6.65 -2.74 -1.40
C SER A 55 -8.11 -3.22 -1.39
N VAL A 56 -8.34 -4.53 -1.45
CA VAL A 56 -9.68 -5.12 -1.33
C VAL A 56 -10.30 -4.82 0.03
N GLY A 57 -9.52 -4.94 1.11
CA GLY A 57 -9.96 -4.64 2.47
C GLY A 57 -10.41 -3.20 2.66
N LEU A 58 -9.76 -2.22 2.02
CA LEU A 58 -10.20 -0.82 2.02
C LEU A 58 -11.58 -0.66 1.33
N LEU A 59 -11.81 -1.34 0.21
CA LEU A 59 -13.09 -1.30 -0.49
C LEU A 59 -14.20 -1.99 0.32
N VAL A 60 -13.91 -3.15 0.90
CA VAL A 60 -14.83 -3.85 1.82
C VAL A 60 -15.11 -2.97 3.05
N GLY A 61 -14.10 -2.22 3.51
CA GLY A 61 -14.19 -1.26 4.60
C GLY A 61 -15.29 -0.23 4.46
N LEU A 62 -15.63 0.16 3.22
CA LEU A 62 -16.73 1.09 2.93
C LEU A 62 -18.08 0.59 3.44
N PHE A 63 -18.25 -0.74 3.53
CA PHE A 63 -19.46 -1.41 4.01
C PHE A 63 -19.27 -2.01 5.40
N VAL A 64 -18.04 -2.44 5.73
CA VAL A 64 -17.68 -3.09 7.00
C VAL A 64 -16.50 -2.32 7.64
N PRO A 65 -16.77 -1.26 8.43
CA PRO A 65 -15.72 -0.32 8.88
C PRO A 65 -14.53 -0.98 9.58
N VAL A 66 -14.77 -2.01 10.40
CA VAL A 66 -13.70 -2.74 11.09
C VAL A 66 -12.69 -3.38 10.12
N VAL A 67 -13.15 -3.88 8.97
CA VAL A 67 -12.28 -4.44 7.93
C VAL A 67 -11.44 -3.32 7.30
N GLY A 68 -12.04 -2.15 7.08
CA GLY A 68 -11.36 -0.97 6.56
C GLY A 68 -10.22 -0.50 7.45
N VAL A 69 -10.46 -0.41 8.77
CA VAL A 69 -9.42 -0.06 9.76
C VAL A 69 -8.27 -1.07 9.70
N LEU A 70 -8.56 -2.36 9.77
CA LEU A 70 -7.53 -3.41 9.77
C LEU A 70 -6.71 -3.40 8.47
N ALA A 71 -7.38 -3.24 7.32
CA ALA A 71 -6.73 -3.15 6.02
C ALA A 71 -5.82 -1.92 5.92
N ALA A 72 -6.31 -0.76 6.35
CA ALA A 72 -5.54 0.47 6.34
C ALA A 72 -4.33 0.40 7.27
N VAL A 73 -4.48 -0.11 8.50
CA VAL A 73 -3.37 -0.33 9.43
C VAL A 73 -2.34 -1.30 8.85
N GLY A 74 -2.79 -2.42 8.26
CA GLY A 74 -1.90 -3.38 7.60
C GLY A 74 -1.12 -2.74 6.44
N LEU A 75 -1.77 -1.92 5.62
CA LEU A 75 -1.10 -1.18 4.54
C LEU A 75 -0.13 -0.12 5.06
N VAL A 76 -0.47 0.59 6.16
CA VAL A 76 0.46 1.52 6.81
C VAL A 76 1.72 0.79 7.26
N LEU A 77 1.58 -0.33 7.99
CA LEU A 77 2.71 -1.14 8.43
C LEU A 77 3.53 -1.66 7.23
N TYR A 78 2.85 -2.11 6.17
CA TYR A 78 3.49 -2.55 4.94
C TYR A 78 4.37 -1.44 4.33
N PHE A 79 3.83 -0.23 4.14
CA PHE A 79 4.56 0.85 3.47
C PHE A 79 5.63 1.46 4.37
N VAL A 80 5.43 1.48 5.69
CA VAL A 80 6.50 1.82 6.65
C VAL A 80 7.64 0.80 6.54
N GLY A 81 7.34 -0.51 6.49
CA GLY A 81 8.35 -1.55 6.25
C GLY A 81 9.09 -1.37 4.91
N ALA A 82 8.39 -0.93 3.86
CA ALA A 82 8.99 -0.58 2.59
C ALA A 82 9.95 0.63 2.69
N VAL A 83 9.56 1.70 3.40
CA VAL A 83 10.44 2.84 3.68
C VAL A 83 11.70 2.37 4.42
N VAL A 84 11.55 1.56 5.47
CA VAL A 84 12.68 1.01 6.22
C VAL A 84 13.59 0.17 5.31
N THR A 85 13.02 -0.62 4.41
CA THR A 85 13.78 -1.43 3.43
C THR A 85 14.61 -0.55 2.48
N VAL A 86 14.01 0.52 1.96
CA VAL A 86 14.69 1.50 1.09
C VAL A 86 15.83 2.21 1.84
N LEU A 87 15.57 2.64 3.09
CA LEU A 87 16.56 3.30 3.94
C LEU A 87 17.72 2.36 4.28
N ARG A 88 17.44 1.09 4.60
CA ARG A 88 18.47 0.06 4.85
C ARG A 88 19.33 -0.22 3.62
N ALA A 89 18.73 -0.19 2.44
CA ALA A 89 19.44 -0.29 1.17
C ALA A 89 20.20 1.01 0.78
N ARG A 90 20.13 2.07 1.61
CA ARG A 90 20.73 3.40 1.37
C ARG A 90 20.28 4.05 0.05
N SER A 91 19.10 3.66 -0.45
CA SER A 91 18.53 4.15 -1.69
C SER A 91 17.61 5.36 -1.44
N TYR A 92 18.17 6.46 -0.91
CA TYR A 92 17.38 7.60 -0.42
C TYR A 92 16.50 8.25 -1.50
N GLY A 93 16.94 8.22 -2.76
CA GLY A 93 16.15 8.73 -3.89
C GLY A 93 14.84 7.95 -4.13
N HIS A 94 14.73 6.73 -3.59
CA HIS A 94 13.54 5.90 -3.75
C HIS A 94 12.55 6.00 -2.58
N VAL A 95 12.89 6.73 -1.50
CA VAL A 95 12.01 6.96 -0.35
C VAL A 95 10.65 7.58 -0.73
N PRO A 96 10.55 8.49 -1.71
CA PRO A 96 9.26 9.02 -2.13
C PRO A 96 8.28 7.95 -2.63
N PHE A 97 8.76 6.84 -3.22
CA PHE A 97 7.89 5.82 -3.80
C PHE A 97 6.95 5.17 -2.78
N PRO A 98 7.41 4.56 -1.68
CA PRO A 98 6.51 4.01 -0.67
C PRO A 98 5.68 5.10 0.04
N LEU A 99 6.21 6.32 0.20
CA LEU A 99 5.46 7.43 0.81
C LEU A 99 4.25 7.86 -0.02
N LEU A 100 4.37 7.86 -1.35
CA LEU A 100 3.26 8.16 -2.27
C LEU A 100 2.09 7.20 -2.13
N TYR A 101 2.33 5.95 -1.72
CA TYR A 101 1.25 4.99 -1.42
C TYR A 101 0.80 5.07 0.04
N LEU A 102 1.69 5.39 0.98
CA LEU A 102 1.36 5.53 2.40
C LEU A 102 0.39 6.69 2.66
N ALA A 103 0.66 7.86 2.08
CA ALA A 103 -0.14 9.07 2.32
C ALA A 103 -1.65 8.91 2.08
N PRO A 104 -2.12 8.39 0.92
CA PRO A 104 -3.55 8.19 0.69
C PRO A 104 -4.16 7.12 1.61
N VAL A 105 -3.40 6.09 2.02
CA VAL A 105 -3.87 5.09 2.99
C VAL A 105 -4.08 5.71 4.38
N VAL A 106 -3.14 6.54 4.84
CA VAL A 106 -3.28 7.27 6.11
C VAL A 106 -4.46 8.23 6.05
N ALA A 107 -4.65 8.93 4.94
CA ALA A 107 -5.81 9.80 4.75
C ALA A 107 -7.13 9.01 4.76
N ALA A 108 -7.18 7.84 4.11
CA ALA A 108 -8.35 6.96 4.14
C ALA A 108 -8.65 6.47 5.56
N LEU A 109 -7.62 6.11 6.35
CA LEU A 109 -7.78 5.71 7.74
C LEU A 109 -8.35 6.85 8.59
N ALA A 110 -7.75 8.04 8.49
CA ALA A 110 -8.12 9.20 9.32
C ALA A 110 -9.52 9.74 8.99
N LEU A 111 -9.95 9.67 7.73
CA LEU A 111 -11.21 10.26 7.27
C LEU A 111 -12.36 9.25 7.16
N GLY A 112 -12.03 7.99 6.83
CA GLY A 112 -12.99 6.98 6.38
C GLY A 112 -13.51 6.08 7.48
N PHE A 113 -12.68 5.76 8.47
CA PHE A 113 -13.04 4.81 9.50
C PHE A 113 -12.88 5.48 10.88
N PRO A 114 -13.83 6.34 11.28
CA PRO A 114 -13.84 6.85 12.64
C PRO A 114 -13.98 5.66 13.60
N GLY A 115 -13.08 5.58 14.57
CA GLY A 115 -13.21 4.69 15.72
C GLY A 115 -14.37 5.09 16.62
#